data_AF-A0A7G9QF90-F1
#
_entry.id   AF-A0A7G9QF90-F1
#
_cell.length_a   1.000
_cell.length_b   1.000
_cell.length_c   1.000
_cell.angle_alpha   90.00
_cell.angle_beta   90.00
_cell.angle_gamma   90.00
#
_symmetry.space_group_name_H-M   'P 1'
#
loop_
_entity.id
_entity.type
_entity.pdbx_description
1 polymer ?
#
loop_
_entity_poly.entity_id
_entity_poly.type
_entity_poly.pdbx_seq_one_letter_code
_entity_poly.pdbx_strand_id
1 'polypeptide(L)'
;MKTSNKLLITLAALLIIIPIIVVAVNIKMNYKERGIEDSYLGTQQINNETFEQKSKERVSFSLQSPFNSLQIKDAKGFSVQLFVKEDNKYGLKIQEKFKNDLKYEVDANGVLQLSIKNFSEDNGIEKIVIVIYCPKISEVSVANSKILEFSAHSDAITLNLDNVEDLFLSGDITNNDAKGKIISVINPTNIGKLYLNLNKTKFSGYTNSFKDLYVIAKNSEVEIGNMDENNKKPFPFDNLSIKTIDTSRVQLQNVNVKSFVGDFSDATTLQIPTPLLKQLFK
;
A
#
# COMPACT_ATOMS: atom_id res chain seq x y z
N MET A 1 -14.87 11.63 68.22
CA MET A 1 -15.39 12.38 67.04
C MET A 1 -16.88 12.15 66.90
N LYS A 2 -17.67 13.21 66.74
CA LYS A 2 -19.11 13.11 66.45
C LYS A 2 -19.32 12.35 65.14
N THR A 3 -20.36 11.53 65.06
CA THR A 3 -20.68 10.68 63.90
C THR A 3 -20.70 11.46 62.58
N SER A 4 -21.14 12.72 62.62
CA SER A 4 -21.13 13.65 61.49
C SER A 4 -19.72 13.89 60.89
N ASN A 5 -18.69 14.06 61.72
CA ASN A 5 -17.32 14.27 61.23
C ASN A 5 -16.75 13.02 60.57
N LYS A 6 -17.13 11.83 61.04
CA LYS A 6 -16.73 10.56 60.41
C LYS A 6 -17.41 10.38 59.05
N LEU A 7 -18.68 10.77 58.95
CA LEU A 7 -19.43 10.73 57.70
C LEU A 7 -18.84 11.69 56.64
N LEU A 8 -18.49 12.91 57.05
CA LEU A 8 -17.90 13.92 56.16
C LEU A 8 -16.52 13.48 55.63
N ILE A 9 -15.68 12.90 56.48
CA ILE A 9 -14.36 12.37 56.07
C ILE A 9 -14.53 11.18 55.12
N THR A 10 -15.51 10.30 55.40
CA THR A 10 -15.79 9.15 54.53
C THR A 10 -16.29 9.60 53.15
N LEU A 11 -17.16 10.61 53.10
CA LEU A 11 -17.65 11.18 51.85
C LEU A 11 -16.53 11.85 51.04
N ALA A 12 -15.67 12.63 51.70
CA ALA A 12 -14.51 13.24 51.07
C ALA A 12 -13.54 12.17 50.52
N ALA A 13 -13.31 11.09 51.26
CA ALA A 13 -12.49 9.97 50.79
C ALA A 13 -13.11 9.29 49.56
N LEU A 14 -14.43 9.02 49.57
CA LEU A 14 -15.13 8.41 48.44
C LEU A 14 -15.09 9.28 47.17
N LEU A 15 -15.25 10.60 47.31
CA LEU A 15 -15.18 11.55 46.19
C LEU A 15 -13.80 11.59 45.53
N ILE A 16 -12.73 11.23 46.25
CA ILE A 16 -11.37 11.14 45.70
C ILE A 16 -11.10 9.74 45.15
N ILE A 17 -11.48 8.70 45.89
CA ILE A 17 -11.16 7.31 45.55
C ILE A 17 -11.93 6.83 44.31
N ILE A 18 -13.22 7.15 44.19
CA ILE A 18 -14.06 6.64 43.10
C ILE A 18 -13.54 7.13 41.72
N PRO A 19 -13.27 8.42 41.49
CA PRO A 19 -12.72 8.87 40.20
C PRO A 19 -11.38 8.21 39.84
N ILE A 20 -10.49 8.03 40.83
CA ILE A 20 -9.18 7.38 40.60
C ILE A 20 -9.38 5.93 40.16
N ILE A 21 -10.26 5.17 40.83
CA ILE A 21 -10.55 3.78 40.48
C ILE A 21 -11.20 3.71 39.08
N VAL A 22 -12.16 4.60 38.79
CA VAL A 22 -12.82 4.64 37.47
C VAL A 22 -11.80 4.90 36.36
N VAL A 23 -10.89 5.87 36.55
CA VAL A 23 -9.81 6.15 35.59
C VAL A 23 -8.87 4.94 35.47
N ALA A 24 -8.45 4.33 36.58
CA ALA A 24 -7.55 3.18 36.56
C ALA A 24 -8.17 1.96 35.86
N VAL A 25 -9.46 1.68 36.11
CA VAL A 25 -10.20 0.62 35.43
C VAL A 25 -10.39 0.95 33.96
N ASN A 26 -10.74 2.19 33.61
CA ASN A 26 -10.93 2.60 32.23
C ASN A 26 -9.61 2.50 31.44
N ILE A 27 -8.49 2.96 32.01
CA ILE A 27 -7.16 2.78 31.42
C ILE A 27 -6.87 1.28 31.28
N LYS A 28 -7.03 0.47 32.32
CA LYS A 28 -6.74 -0.97 32.22
C LYS A 28 -7.60 -1.71 31.19
N MET A 29 -8.86 -1.31 31.03
CA MET A 29 -9.79 -1.97 30.11
C MET A 29 -9.69 -1.45 28.67
N ASN A 30 -9.38 -0.16 28.48
CA ASN A 30 -9.48 0.50 27.18
C ASN A 30 -8.12 0.97 26.63
N TYR A 31 -7.09 1.08 27.47
CA TYR A 31 -5.74 1.40 27.01
C TYR A 31 -5.09 0.14 26.46
N LYS A 32 -5.07 0.02 25.13
CA LYS A 32 -4.21 -0.93 24.43
C LYS A 32 -2.84 -0.28 24.30
N GLU A 33 -1.84 -0.84 24.98
CA GLU A 33 -0.45 -0.44 24.79
C GLU A 33 -0.11 -0.65 23.30
N ARG A 34 0.36 0.41 22.64
CA ARG A 34 0.63 0.35 21.20
C ARG A 34 1.82 -0.56 20.96
N GLY A 35 1.58 -1.63 20.22
CA GLY A 35 2.64 -2.51 19.74
C GLY A 35 3.32 -1.93 18.50
N ILE A 36 4.37 -2.62 18.05
CA ILE A 36 5.08 -2.25 16.83
C ILE A 36 4.15 -2.31 15.60
N GLU A 37 3.21 -3.26 15.59
CA GLU A 37 2.15 -3.44 14.61
C GLU A 37 1.19 -2.25 14.48
N ASP A 38 1.06 -1.43 15.54
CA ASP A 38 0.20 -0.25 15.54
C ASP A 38 0.89 0.98 14.90
N SER A 39 2.15 0.84 14.47
CA SER A 39 2.90 1.86 13.74
C SER A 39 3.09 1.46 12.28
N TYR A 40 3.17 2.46 11.38
CA TYR A 40 3.48 2.22 9.97
C TYR A 40 4.83 1.51 9.82
N LEU A 41 5.89 2.02 10.45
CA LEU A 41 7.23 1.42 10.37
C LEU A 41 7.25 -0.02 10.86
N GLY A 42 6.58 -0.30 11.98
CA GLY A 42 6.54 -1.65 12.53
C GLY A 42 5.71 -2.63 11.70
N THR A 43 4.62 -2.17 11.08
CA THR A 43 3.89 -2.97 10.08
C THR A 43 4.80 -3.33 8.90
N GLN A 44 5.60 -2.37 8.42
CA GLN A 44 6.52 -2.59 7.31
C GLN A 44 7.66 -3.55 7.70
N GLN A 45 8.15 -3.48 8.94
CA GLN A 45 9.11 -4.45 9.47
C GLN A 45 8.52 -5.86 9.52
N ILE A 46 7.29 -6.01 10.03
CA ILE A 46 6.58 -7.31 10.06
C ILE A 46 6.37 -7.85 8.65
N ASN A 47 5.95 -7.00 7.71
CA ASN A 47 5.71 -7.41 6.32
C ASN A 47 7.03 -7.77 5.59
N ASN A 48 8.17 -7.28 6.07
CA ASN A 48 9.49 -7.63 5.54
C ASN A 48 10.06 -8.95 6.12
N GLU A 49 9.35 -9.65 7.01
CA GLU A 49 9.78 -10.95 7.51
C GLU A 49 9.69 -12.05 6.43
N THR A 50 10.48 -13.11 6.56
CA THR A 50 10.45 -14.27 5.63
C THR A 50 9.17 -15.08 5.82
N PHE A 51 8.82 -15.97 4.87
CA PHE A 51 7.60 -16.78 4.99
C PHE A 51 7.57 -17.62 6.28
N GLU A 52 8.70 -18.24 6.64
CA GLU A 52 8.81 -19.15 7.79
C GLU A 52 8.86 -18.45 9.15
N GLN A 53 9.25 -17.18 9.17
CA GLN A 53 9.31 -16.42 10.42
C GLN A 53 7.90 -16.23 10.97
N LYS A 54 7.70 -16.53 12.26
CA LYS A 54 6.43 -16.22 12.93
C LYS A 54 6.26 -14.71 13.04
N SER A 55 5.26 -14.20 12.34
CA SER A 55 4.94 -12.78 12.29
C SER A 55 3.84 -12.43 13.29
N LYS A 56 3.98 -11.31 14.01
CA LYS A 56 2.99 -10.86 15.00
C LYS A 56 1.68 -10.47 14.30
N GLU A 57 0.55 -10.96 14.83
CA GLU A 57 -0.80 -10.74 14.27
C GLU A 57 -0.94 -11.11 12.78
N ARG A 58 -0.18 -12.10 12.32
CA ARG A 58 -0.26 -12.64 10.96
C ARG A 58 -0.37 -14.15 10.98
N VAL A 59 -1.14 -14.69 10.05
CA VAL A 59 -1.21 -16.12 9.75
C VAL A 59 -0.56 -16.38 8.42
N SER A 60 0.22 -17.47 8.33
CA SER A 60 0.88 -17.91 7.11
C SER A 60 0.11 -19.08 6.51
N PHE A 61 -0.11 -19.04 5.20
CA PHE A 61 -0.76 -20.09 4.45
C PHE A 61 0.16 -20.54 3.32
N SER A 62 0.62 -21.79 3.40
CA SER A 62 1.47 -22.38 2.36
C SER A 62 0.60 -22.86 1.20
N LEU A 63 1.02 -22.56 -0.02
CA LEU A 63 0.37 -22.99 -1.24
C LEU A 63 1.23 -24.06 -1.90
N GLN A 64 0.63 -25.22 -2.22
CA GLN A 64 1.35 -26.32 -2.85
C GLN A 64 1.53 -26.11 -4.36
N SER A 65 0.58 -25.39 -4.97
CA SER A 65 0.62 -25.09 -6.40
C SER A 65 1.47 -23.85 -6.67
N PRO A 66 2.39 -23.91 -7.66
CA PRO A 66 3.17 -22.75 -8.05
C PRO A 66 2.29 -21.71 -8.76
N PHE A 67 2.62 -20.44 -8.59
CA PHE A 67 2.00 -19.33 -9.30
C PHE A 67 3.04 -18.27 -9.66
N ASN A 68 2.77 -17.50 -10.70
CA ASN A 68 3.60 -16.36 -11.12
C ASN A 68 2.78 -15.08 -11.36
N SER A 69 1.48 -15.16 -11.11
CA SER A 69 0.52 -14.08 -11.28
C SER A 69 -0.50 -14.10 -10.15
N LEU A 70 -1.12 -12.95 -9.89
CA LEU A 70 -2.11 -12.77 -8.83
C LEU A 70 -3.33 -12.02 -9.36
N GLN A 71 -4.51 -12.39 -8.87
CA GLN A 71 -5.75 -11.73 -9.24
C GLN A 71 -6.68 -11.52 -8.03
N ILE A 72 -7.11 -10.27 -7.83
CA ILE A 72 -8.26 -9.91 -6.99
C ILE A 72 -9.35 -9.40 -7.94
N LYS A 73 -10.29 -10.28 -8.31
CA LYS A 73 -11.37 -9.93 -9.26
C LYS A 73 -12.33 -8.86 -8.76
N ASP A 74 -12.46 -8.74 -7.45
CA ASP A 74 -13.32 -7.75 -6.81
C ASP A 74 -12.83 -7.51 -5.37
N ALA A 75 -12.22 -6.35 -5.15
CA ALA A 75 -11.79 -5.88 -3.83
C ALA A 75 -12.93 -5.20 -3.06
N LYS A 76 -14.16 -5.12 -3.61
CA LYS A 76 -15.37 -4.64 -2.92
C LYS A 76 -15.26 -3.26 -2.27
N GLY A 77 -14.42 -2.40 -2.83
CA GLY A 77 -14.14 -1.06 -2.29
C GLY A 77 -13.23 -1.06 -1.05
N PHE A 78 -12.68 -2.21 -0.63
CA PHE A 78 -11.69 -2.24 0.44
C PHE A 78 -10.38 -1.59 -0.01
N SER A 79 -9.61 -1.09 0.95
CA SER A 79 -8.22 -0.71 0.71
C SER A 79 -7.33 -1.95 0.83
N VAL A 80 -6.48 -2.21 -0.16
CA VAL A 80 -5.60 -3.38 -0.18
C VAL A 80 -4.14 -2.91 -0.17
N GLN A 81 -3.33 -3.53 0.68
CA GLN A 81 -1.88 -3.35 0.68
C GLN A 81 -1.25 -4.69 0.31
N LEU A 82 -0.63 -4.75 -0.88
CA LEU A 82 -0.07 -5.95 -1.45
C LEU A 82 1.46 -5.86 -1.51
N PHE A 83 2.11 -6.76 -0.78
CA PHE A 83 3.56 -6.95 -0.81
C PHE A 83 3.87 -8.25 -1.51
N VAL A 84 4.68 -8.22 -2.58
CA VAL A 84 5.13 -9.43 -3.25
C VAL A 84 6.63 -9.61 -3.04
N LYS A 85 7.00 -10.72 -2.40
CA LYS A 85 8.37 -11.03 -2.03
C LYS A 85 8.90 -12.20 -2.84
N GLU A 86 10.10 -12.03 -3.35
CA GLU A 86 10.88 -13.13 -3.91
C GLU A 86 11.22 -14.12 -2.80
N ASP A 87 10.74 -15.36 -2.93
CA ASP A 87 11.00 -16.46 -2.01
C ASP A 87 10.92 -17.79 -2.79
N ASN A 88 11.70 -18.79 -2.41
CA ASN A 88 11.63 -20.11 -3.04
C ASN A 88 10.33 -20.88 -2.71
N LYS A 89 9.53 -20.36 -1.78
CA LYS A 89 8.25 -20.92 -1.36
C LYS A 89 7.08 -20.18 -1.97
N TYR A 90 5.97 -20.92 -2.11
CA TYR A 90 4.70 -20.37 -2.52
C TYR A 90 3.79 -20.25 -1.31
N GLY A 91 3.27 -19.05 -1.06
CA GLY A 91 2.40 -18.82 0.09
C GLY A 91 1.99 -17.37 0.25
N LEU A 92 1.17 -17.13 1.27
CA LEU A 92 0.77 -15.80 1.66
C LEU A 92 0.70 -15.65 3.18
N LYS A 93 0.92 -14.44 3.66
CA LYS A 93 0.63 -14.00 5.02
C LYS A 93 -0.42 -12.92 5.01
N ILE A 94 -1.38 -13.03 5.92
CA ILE A 94 -2.44 -12.04 6.10
C ILE A 94 -2.64 -11.75 7.58
N GLN A 95 -3.28 -10.63 7.88
CA GLN A 95 -3.64 -10.27 9.25
C GLN A 95 -4.61 -11.30 9.83
N GLU A 96 -4.37 -11.74 11.07
CA GLU A 96 -5.17 -12.76 11.77
C GLU A 96 -6.68 -12.42 11.72
N LYS A 97 -7.02 -11.15 11.88
CA LYS A 97 -8.40 -10.65 11.84
C LYS A 97 -9.11 -10.93 10.51
N PHE A 98 -8.38 -10.98 9.39
CA PHE A 98 -8.93 -11.20 8.05
C PHE A 98 -8.86 -12.66 7.58
N LYS A 99 -8.40 -13.59 8.43
CA LYS A 99 -8.17 -14.99 8.04
C LYS A 99 -9.41 -15.70 7.50
N ASN A 100 -10.58 -15.31 7.99
CA ASN A 100 -11.86 -15.90 7.60
C ASN A 100 -12.54 -15.13 6.45
N ASP A 101 -12.03 -13.95 6.12
CA ASP A 101 -12.61 -13.01 5.16
C ASP A 101 -11.92 -13.09 3.80
N LEU A 102 -10.71 -13.64 3.73
CA LEU A 102 -10.01 -13.89 2.48
C LEU A 102 -10.10 -15.38 2.10
N LYS A 103 -10.55 -15.66 0.88
CA LYS A 103 -10.37 -16.95 0.22
C LYS A 103 -9.22 -16.85 -0.78
N TYR A 104 -8.46 -17.92 -0.90
CA TYR A 104 -7.34 -18.01 -1.82
C TYR A 104 -7.27 -19.39 -2.48
N GLU A 105 -6.95 -19.43 -3.76
CA GLU A 105 -6.69 -20.66 -4.53
C GLU A 105 -5.76 -20.36 -5.70
N VAL A 106 -4.99 -21.34 -6.14
CA VAL A 106 -4.22 -21.24 -7.38
C VAL A 106 -5.00 -21.98 -8.46
N ASP A 107 -5.34 -21.30 -9.53
CA ASP A 107 -6.08 -21.90 -10.64
C ASP A 107 -5.17 -22.75 -11.55
N ALA A 108 -5.80 -23.42 -12.52
CA ALA A 108 -5.09 -24.30 -13.46
C ALA A 108 -4.08 -23.57 -14.38
N ASN A 109 -4.16 -22.24 -14.47
CA ASN A 109 -3.24 -21.43 -15.27
C ASN A 109 -2.07 -20.89 -14.43
N GLY A 110 -1.99 -21.23 -13.14
CA GLY A 110 -0.95 -20.73 -12.25
C GLY A 110 -1.17 -19.29 -11.78
N VAL A 111 -2.43 -18.84 -11.71
CA VAL A 111 -2.81 -17.55 -11.14
C VAL A 111 -3.30 -17.75 -9.71
N LEU A 112 -2.71 -17.02 -8.75
CA LEU A 112 -3.23 -16.94 -7.39
C LEU A 112 -4.47 -16.05 -7.36
N GLN A 113 -5.63 -16.68 -7.22
CA GLN A 113 -6.93 -16.05 -7.07
C GLN A 113 -7.18 -15.69 -5.61
N LEU A 114 -7.45 -14.42 -5.34
CA LEU A 114 -7.81 -13.90 -4.03
C LEU A 114 -9.23 -13.33 -4.08
N SER A 115 -10.08 -13.76 -3.14
CA SER A 115 -11.48 -13.34 -3.06
C SER A 115 -11.80 -12.82 -1.67
N ILE A 116 -12.27 -11.58 -1.59
CA ILE A 116 -12.64 -10.93 -0.32
C ILE A 116 -14.14 -11.16 -0.05
N LYS A 117 -14.47 -11.68 1.12
CA LYS A 117 -15.85 -11.76 1.60
C LYS A 117 -16.34 -10.36 1.98
N ASN A 118 -17.63 -10.12 1.83
CA ASN A 118 -18.18 -8.84 2.28
C ASN A 118 -18.28 -8.88 3.82
N PHE A 119 -17.67 -7.93 4.51
CA PHE A 119 -17.80 -7.78 5.96
C PHE A 119 -18.20 -6.35 6.29
N SER A 120 -19.15 -6.21 7.21
CA SER A 120 -19.94 -4.98 7.44
C SER A 120 -19.25 -3.91 8.27
N GLU A 121 -18.03 -4.17 8.76
CA GLU A 121 -17.40 -3.34 9.81
C GLU A 121 -16.42 -2.29 9.28
N ASP A 122 -16.09 -2.26 7.98
CA ASP A 122 -15.06 -1.33 7.50
C ASP A 122 -15.63 0.02 7.09
N ASN A 123 -15.08 1.06 7.68
CA ASN A 123 -15.34 2.47 7.36
C ASN A 123 -14.54 2.93 6.12
N GLY A 124 -13.98 2.00 5.35
CA GLY A 124 -13.16 2.26 4.15
C GLY A 124 -11.81 2.90 4.46
N ILE A 125 -11.31 2.71 5.69
CA ILE A 125 -10.00 3.21 6.17
C ILE A 125 -9.05 2.05 6.43
N GLU A 126 -9.57 0.88 6.79
CA GLU A 126 -8.72 -0.25 7.13
C GLU A 126 -8.14 -0.90 5.88
N LYS A 127 -6.82 -1.12 5.88
CA LYS A 127 -6.12 -1.78 4.78
C LYS A 127 -6.06 -3.28 5.05
N ILE A 128 -6.51 -4.09 4.10
CA ILE A 128 -6.25 -5.53 4.06
C ILE A 128 -4.79 -5.72 3.63
N VAL A 129 -3.93 -6.05 4.59
CA VAL A 129 -2.50 -6.28 4.32
C VAL A 129 -2.26 -7.73 3.94
N ILE A 130 -1.73 -7.93 2.73
CA ILE A 130 -1.45 -9.24 2.14
C ILE A 130 0.03 -9.27 1.71
N VAL A 131 0.79 -10.22 2.25
CA VAL A 131 2.18 -10.47 1.85
C VAL A 131 2.23 -11.79 1.09
N ILE A 132 2.65 -11.75 -0.17
CA ILE A 132 2.74 -12.88 -1.08
C ILE A 132 4.19 -13.30 -1.21
N TYR A 133 4.44 -14.60 -1.23
CA TYR A 133 5.76 -15.21 -1.37
C TYR A 133 5.74 -16.10 -2.62
N CYS A 134 6.63 -15.83 -3.57
CA CYS A 134 6.82 -16.66 -4.76
C CYS A 134 8.20 -16.36 -5.40
N PRO A 135 8.79 -17.28 -6.19
CA PRO A 135 10.12 -17.05 -6.78
C PRO A 135 10.14 -15.92 -7.81
N LYS A 136 9.01 -15.69 -8.49
CA LYS A 136 8.89 -14.62 -9.48
C LYS A 136 7.43 -14.26 -9.68
N ILE A 137 7.15 -12.97 -9.74
CA ILE A 137 5.86 -12.41 -10.12
C ILE A 137 6.00 -11.65 -11.44
N SER A 138 5.11 -11.91 -12.39
CA SER A 138 5.06 -11.21 -13.67
C SER A 138 3.82 -10.34 -13.84
N GLU A 139 2.72 -10.70 -13.18
CA GLU A 139 1.44 -9.98 -13.34
C GLU A 139 0.64 -9.92 -12.05
N VAL A 140 0.01 -8.77 -11.80
CA VAL A 140 -0.95 -8.57 -10.72
C VAL A 140 -2.18 -7.86 -11.30
N SER A 141 -3.35 -8.45 -11.09
CA SER A 141 -4.64 -7.88 -11.51
C SER A 141 -5.51 -7.57 -10.29
N VAL A 142 -6.05 -6.35 -10.20
CA VAL A 142 -6.94 -5.95 -9.09
C VAL A 142 -8.09 -5.11 -9.63
N ALA A 143 -9.31 -5.37 -9.18
CA ALA A 143 -10.47 -4.56 -9.53
C ALA A 143 -11.28 -4.10 -8.31
N ASN A 144 -11.97 -2.96 -8.46
CA ASN A 144 -12.88 -2.37 -7.45
C ASN A 144 -12.22 -2.15 -6.08
N SER A 145 -11.03 -1.57 -6.05
CA SER A 145 -10.33 -1.24 -4.80
C SER A 145 -10.44 0.25 -4.53
N LYS A 146 -10.61 0.66 -3.26
CA LYS A 146 -10.55 2.09 -2.94
C LYS A 146 -9.11 2.58 -3.03
N ILE A 147 -8.22 1.94 -2.28
CA ILE A 147 -6.78 2.20 -2.35
C ILE A 147 -6.09 0.89 -2.68
N LEU A 148 -5.15 0.90 -3.62
CA LEU A 148 -4.18 -0.17 -3.80
C LEU A 148 -2.78 0.39 -3.50
N GLU A 149 -2.19 -0.08 -2.41
CA GLU A 149 -0.77 0.13 -2.14
C GLU A 149 -0.01 -1.12 -2.57
N PHE A 150 0.89 -0.96 -3.55
CA PHE A 150 1.61 -2.10 -4.15
C PHE A 150 3.12 -2.00 -3.90
N SER A 151 3.74 -3.14 -3.66
CA SER A 151 5.20 -3.27 -3.55
C SER A 151 5.66 -4.64 -4.01
N ALA A 152 6.79 -4.68 -4.72
CA ALA A 152 7.38 -5.91 -5.21
C ALA A 152 8.86 -5.73 -5.54
N HIS A 153 9.61 -6.83 -5.53
CA HIS A 153 10.93 -6.92 -6.15
C HIS A 153 10.79 -7.75 -7.43
N SER A 154 11.04 -7.15 -8.59
CA SER A 154 10.95 -7.85 -9.88
C SER A 154 11.69 -7.10 -10.99
N ASP A 155 12.30 -7.83 -11.94
CA ASP A 155 12.87 -7.22 -13.14
C ASP A 155 11.81 -6.52 -13.99
N ALA A 156 10.61 -7.11 -14.08
CA ALA A 156 9.50 -6.60 -14.85
C ALA A 156 8.18 -7.11 -14.30
N ILE A 157 7.19 -6.23 -14.16
CA ILE A 157 5.85 -6.59 -13.71
C ILE A 157 4.77 -5.77 -14.42
N THR A 158 3.64 -6.42 -14.70
CA THR A 158 2.44 -5.79 -15.23
C THR A 158 1.36 -5.70 -14.15
N LEU A 159 0.81 -4.50 -13.95
CA LEU A 159 -0.37 -4.25 -13.12
C LEU A 159 -1.59 -3.98 -14.00
N ASN A 160 -2.61 -4.82 -13.90
CA ASN A 160 -3.90 -4.64 -14.59
C ASN A 160 -4.95 -4.18 -13.58
N LEU A 161 -5.32 -2.90 -13.64
CA LEU A 161 -6.16 -2.26 -12.62
C LEU A 161 -7.46 -1.74 -13.24
N ASP A 162 -8.59 -2.18 -12.69
CA ASP A 162 -9.92 -1.78 -13.12
C ASP A 162 -10.72 -1.19 -11.97
N ASN A 163 -11.13 0.07 -12.09
CA ASN A 163 -11.90 0.78 -11.08
C ASN A 163 -11.20 0.78 -9.69
N VAL A 164 -9.91 1.15 -9.67
CA VAL A 164 -9.12 1.35 -8.45
C VAL A 164 -9.05 2.85 -8.18
N GLU A 165 -9.65 3.37 -7.09
CA GLU A 165 -9.73 4.84 -6.94
C GLU A 165 -8.34 5.49 -6.84
N ASP A 166 -7.40 4.90 -6.11
CA ASP A 166 -6.01 5.36 -6.04
C ASP A 166 -5.00 4.19 -5.96
N LEU A 167 -4.05 4.17 -6.88
CA LEU A 167 -2.86 3.31 -6.87
C LEU A 167 -1.64 4.13 -6.45
N PHE A 168 -0.91 3.66 -5.45
CA PHE A 168 0.45 4.12 -5.19
C PHE A 168 1.39 2.96 -4.87
N LEU A 169 2.68 3.22 -5.08
CA LEU A 169 3.73 2.25 -4.82
C LEU A 169 4.44 2.60 -3.52
N SER A 170 4.72 1.61 -2.68
CA SER A 170 5.48 1.85 -1.45
C SER A 170 6.92 2.25 -1.81
N GLY A 171 7.40 3.39 -1.30
CA GLY A 171 8.78 3.82 -1.46
C GLY A 171 9.71 3.32 -0.36
N ASP A 172 11.00 3.68 -0.45
CA ASP A 172 11.99 3.38 0.58
C ASP A 172 11.63 4.03 1.92
N ILE A 173 11.75 3.25 3.00
CA ILE A 173 11.52 3.70 4.36
C ILE A 173 12.88 3.76 5.06
N THR A 174 13.36 4.96 5.30
CA THR A 174 14.63 5.22 5.99
C THR A 174 14.38 5.48 7.46
N ASN A 175 15.04 4.73 8.33
CA ASN A 175 15.03 4.94 9.77
C ASN A 175 16.32 5.63 10.20
N ASN A 176 16.20 6.75 10.91
CA ASN A 176 17.31 7.58 11.36
C ASN A 176 17.42 7.56 12.88
N ASP A 177 18.64 7.69 13.41
CA ASP A 177 18.86 7.93 14.83
C ASP A 177 18.47 9.37 15.22
N ALA A 178 18.53 9.67 16.52
CA ALA A 178 18.24 11.00 17.05
C ALA A 178 19.18 12.11 16.52
N LYS A 179 20.28 11.75 15.86
CA LYS A 179 21.24 12.67 15.23
C LYS A 179 21.06 12.76 13.71
N GLY A 180 20.04 12.10 13.16
CA GLY A 180 19.74 12.09 11.72
C GLY A 180 20.59 11.12 10.90
N LYS A 181 21.36 10.22 11.55
CA LYS A 181 22.14 9.20 10.84
C LYS A 181 21.24 8.02 10.48
N ILE A 182 21.32 7.57 9.23
CA ILE A 182 20.60 6.38 8.75
C ILE A 182 21.06 5.15 9.55
N ILE A 183 20.11 4.50 10.23
CA ILE A 183 20.29 3.23 10.94
C ILE A 183 19.92 2.06 10.03
N SER A 184 18.82 2.17 9.29
CA SER A 184 18.32 1.11 8.42
C SER A 184 17.45 1.68 7.30
N VAL A 185 17.36 0.94 6.20
CA VAL A 185 16.46 1.23 5.08
C VAL A 185 15.66 -0.03 4.80
N ILE A 186 14.33 0.08 4.79
CA ILE A 186 13.44 -0.96 4.27
C ILE A 186 13.10 -0.53 2.86
N ASN A 187 13.52 -1.32 1.87
CA ASN A 187 13.16 -1.12 0.47
C ASN A 187 12.08 -2.14 0.11
N PRO A 188 10.79 -1.78 0.20
CA PRO A 188 9.71 -2.69 -0.15
C PRO A 188 9.54 -2.85 -1.67
N THR A 189 10.05 -1.92 -2.48
CA THR A 189 9.78 -1.89 -3.93
C THR A 189 11.04 -1.59 -4.74
N ASN A 190 11.42 -2.56 -5.57
CA ASN A 190 12.49 -2.43 -6.53
C ASN A 190 12.05 -3.14 -7.83
N ILE A 191 11.57 -2.35 -8.79
CA ILE A 191 11.01 -2.86 -10.04
C ILE A 191 11.87 -2.33 -11.19
N GLY A 192 12.39 -3.21 -12.05
CA GLY A 192 13.12 -2.77 -13.24
C GLY A 192 12.20 -2.03 -14.22
N LYS A 193 11.20 -2.75 -14.74
CA LYS A 193 10.18 -2.27 -15.68
C LYS A 193 8.78 -2.42 -15.12
N LEU A 194 8.04 -1.32 -15.06
CA LEU A 194 6.66 -1.32 -14.61
C LEU A 194 5.72 -1.05 -15.78
N TYR A 195 4.80 -1.98 -16.01
CA TYR A 195 3.71 -1.82 -16.99
C TYR A 195 2.40 -1.61 -16.23
N LEU A 196 1.72 -0.51 -16.50
CA LEU A 196 0.45 -0.14 -15.87
C LEU A 196 -0.66 -0.12 -16.91
N ASN A 197 -1.64 -0.99 -16.76
CA ASN A 197 -2.88 -0.98 -17.53
C ASN A 197 -4.00 -0.48 -16.61
N LEU A 198 -4.38 0.79 -16.76
CA LEU A 198 -5.27 1.51 -15.87
C LEU A 198 -6.62 1.76 -16.56
N ASN A 199 -7.71 1.21 -16.02
CA ASN A 199 -9.07 1.54 -16.41
C ASN A 199 -9.81 2.17 -15.23
N LYS A 200 -10.32 3.40 -15.38
CA LYS A 200 -11.00 4.12 -14.29
C LYS A 200 -10.18 4.15 -12.99
N THR A 201 -8.89 4.40 -13.11
CA THR A 201 -7.94 4.31 -11.99
C THR A 201 -7.08 5.57 -11.90
N LYS A 202 -6.84 6.08 -10.69
CA LYS A 202 -5.79 7.08 -10.46
C LYS A 202 -4.48 6.38 -10.12
N PHE A 203 -3.38 6.76 -10.78
CA PHE A 203 -2.04 6.38 -10.40
C PHE A 203 -1.28 7.59 -9.85
N SER A 204 -0.78 7.44 -8.63
CA SER A 204 -0.04 8.44 -7.86
C SER A 204 1.43 8.00 -7.72
N GLY A 205 2.25 8.31 -8.73
CA GLY A 205 3.66 7.93 -8.86
C GLY A 205 4.60 8.88 -8.13
N TYR A 206 4.72 8.74 -6.81
CA TYR A 206 5.58 9.58 -5.96
C TYR A 206 6.85 8.87 -5.43
N THR A 207 7.14 7.65 -5.88
CA THR A 207 8.35 6.88 -5.53
C THR A 207 9.20 6.49 -6.75
N ASN A 208 10.53 6.63 -6.63
CA ASN A 208 11.51 6.33 -7.68
C ASN A 208 11.92 4.84 -7.71
N SER A 209 11.04 3.94 -7.26
CA SER A 209 11.27 2.50 -7.17
C SER A 209 11.39 1.76 -8.51
N PHE A 210 11.36 2.48 -9.64
CA PHE A 210 11.47 1.92 -10.99
C PHE A 210 12.10 2.91 -11.97
N LYS A 211 12.77 2.38 -12.99
CA LYS A 211 13.48 3.17 -14.01
C LYS A 211 12.70 3.31 -15.31
N ASP A 212 11.98 2.26 -15.69
CA ASP A 212 11.15 2.25 -16.89
C ASP A 212 9.67 2.14 -16.50
N LEU A 213 8.86 3.06 -17.02
CA LEU A 213 7.42 3.09 -16.79
C LEU A 213 6.66 3.15 -18.12
N TYR A 214 5.75 2.21 -18.29
CA TYR A 214 4.86 2.13 -19.45
C TYR A 214 3.41 2.15 -18.95
N VAL A 215 2.65 3.17 -19.34
CA VAL A 215 1.28 3.38 -18.87
C VAL A 215 0.31 3.34 -20.04
N ILE A 216 -0.75 2.56 -19.91
CA ILE A 216 -1.95 2.61 -20.75
C ILE A 216 -3.11 3.03 -19.83
N ALA A 217 -3.63 4.24 -20.04
CA ALA A 217 -4.62 4.88 -19.17
C ALA A 217 -5.94 5.14 -19.90
N LYS A 218 -6.96 4.33 -19.61
CA LYS A 218 -8.33 4.48 -20.12
C LYS A 218 -9.26 5.06 -19.06
N ASN A 219 -9.85 6.22 -19.33
CA ASN A 219 -10.70 6.93 -18.36
C ASN A 219 -10.02 7.13 -16.98
N SER A 220 -8.72 7.42 -16.99
CA SER A 220 -7.84 7.30 -15.82
C SER A 220 -7.05 8.58 -15.56
N GLU A 221 -6.52 8.72 -14.36
CA GLU A 221 -5.64 9.83 -13.97
C GLU A 221 -4.23 9.30 -13.69
N VAL A 222 -3.22 9.98 -14.23
CA VAL A 222 -1.80 9.65 -14.03
C VAL A 222 -1.11 10.87 -13.49
N GLU A 223 -0.65 10.80 -12.24
CA GLU A 223 0.07 11.86 -11.56
C GLU A 223 1.45 11.36 -11.16
N ILE A 224 2.51 11.99 -11.66
CA ILE A 224 3.90 11.60 -11.37
C ILE A 224 4.69 12.84 -10.97
N GLY A 225 5.42 12.75 -9.86
CA GLY A 225 6.29 13.84 -9.42
C GLY A 225 6.59 13.80 -7.93
N ASN A 226 6.95 14.96 -7.36
CA ASN A 226 7.17 15.11 -5.94
C ASN A 226 5.91 15.64 -5.25
N MET A 227 5.54 15.05 -4.11
CA MET A 227 4.51 15.61 -3.22
C MET A 227 5.00 16.87 -2.49
N ASP A 228 6.32 17.05 -2.34
CA ASP A 228 6.93 18.20 -1.68
C ASP A 228 7.41 19.22 -2.72
N GLU A 229 6.71 20.36 -2.80
CA GLU A 229 7.05 21.49 -3.68
C GLU A 229 8.46 22.06 -3.39
N ASN A 230 9.00 21.85 -2.19
CA ASN A 230 10.34 22.30 -1.82
C ASN A 230 11.44 21.32 -2.28
N ASN A 231 11.06 20.08 -2.60
CA ASN A 231 12.01 19.08 -3.07
C ASN A 231 12.27 19.27 -4.57
N LYS A 232 13.35 19.99 -4.86
CA LYS A 232 13.77 20.30 -6.24
C LYS A 232 14.41 19.12 -6.97
N LYS A 233 14.68 17.98 -6.31
CA LYS A 233 15.31 16.85 -6.99
C LYS A 233 14.33 16.23 -8.00
N PRO A 234 14.69 16.22 -9.29
CA PRO A 234 13.79 15.69 -10.29
C PRO A 234 13.67 14.18 -10.15
N PHE A 235 12.49 13.68 -10.50
CA PHE A 235 12.17 12.27 -10.52
C PHE A 235 12.78 11.60 -11.76
N PRO A 236 13.76 10.71 -11.61
CA PRO A 236 14.48 10.18 -12.76
C PRO A 236 13.76 8.97 -13.37
N PHE A 237 13.54 9.00 -14.68
CA PHE A 237 13.22 7.82 -15.48
C PHE A 237 14.23 7.63 -16.61
N ASP A 238 14.54 6.38 -16.92
CA ASP A 238 15.23 6.05 -18.16
C ASP A 238 14.22 6.14 -19.32
N ASN A 239 13.11 5.42 -19.23
CA ASN A 239 12.04 5.44 -20.23
C ASN A 239 10.68 5.71 -19.59
N LEU A 240 9.95 6.69 -20.13
CA LEU A 240 8.56 6.95 -19.78
C LEU A 240 7.68 6.89 -21.05
N SER A 241 6.75 5.95 -21.08
CA SER A 241 5.77 5.83 -22.15
C SER A 241 4.37 5.97 -21.57
N ILE A 242 3.56 6.88 -22.09
CA ILE A 242 2.18 7.06 -21.65
C ILE A 242 1.27 7.04 -22.88
N LYS A 243 0.30 6.12 -22.85
CA LYS A 243 -0.81 6.07 -23.80
C LYS A 243 -2.10 6.36 -23.06
N THR A 244 -2.94 7.24 -23.59
CA THR A 244 -4.29 7.46 -23.06
C THR A 244 -5.38 7.06 -24.05
N ILE A 245 -6.51 6.62 -23.51
CA ILE A 245 -7.71 6.23 -24.26
C ILE A 245 -8.90 6.91 -23.58
N ASP A 246 -9.84 7.43 -24.39
CA ASP A 246 -11.01 8.17 -23.93
C ASP A 246 -10.63 9.39 -23.07
N THR A 247 -11.34 9.66 -21.96
CA THR A 247 -11.17 10.87 -21.14
C THR A 247 -10.20 10.61 -20.00
N SER A 248 -8.93 10.98 -20.17
CA SER A 248 -7.88 10.79 -19.15
C SER A 248 -7.22 12.11 -18.75
N ARG A 249 -6.54 12.12 -17.60
CA ARG A 249 -5.71 13.25 -17.15
C ARG A 249 -4.29 12.78 -16.90
N VAL A 250 -3.31 13.53 -17.40
CA VAL A 250 -1.88 13.24 -17.17
C VAL A 250 -1.20 14.48 -16.61
N GLN A 251 -0.62 14.34 -15.43
CA GLN A 251 0.11 15.39 -14.72
C GLN A 251 1.52 14.90 -14.39
N LEU A 252 2.53 15.55 -14.99
CA LEU A 252 3.93 15.27 -14.76
C LEU A 252 4.59 16.49 -14.12
N GLN A 253 5.20 16.30 -12.95
CA GLN A 253 5.82 17.37 -12.17
C GLN A 253 7.25 17.03 -11.81
N ASN A 254 8.18 17.94 -12.10
CA ASN A 254 9.61 17.78 -11.80
C ASN A 254 10.19 16.43 -12.26
N VAL A 255 9.78 15.93 -13.42
CA VAL A 255 10.24 14.65 -13.98
C VAL A 255 11.42 14.89 -14.91
N ASN A 256 12.48 14.09 -14.79
CA ASN A 256 13.59 14.05 -15.72
C ASN A 256 13.65 12.68 -16.40
N VAL A 257 13.61 12.66 -17.73
CA VAL A 257 13.54 11.42 -18.52
C VAL A 257 14.61 11.41 -19.60
N LYS A 258 15.17 10.23 -19.91
CA LYS A 258 16.04 10.08 -21.09
C LYS A 258 15.22 9.94 -22.37
N SER A 259 14.12 9.17 -22.30
CA SER A 259 13.17 9.00 -23.40
C SER A 259 11.73 9.18 -22.90
N PHE A 260 10.95 9.95 -23.67
CA PHE A 260 9.53 10.15 -23.43
C PHE A 260 8.73 9.88 -24.70
N VAL A 261 7.76 8.98 -24.61
CA VAL A 261 6.81 8.67 -25.69
C VAL A 261 5.39 8.90 -25.16
N GLY A 262 4.59 9.61 -25.94
CA GLY A 262 3.20 9.94 -25.62
C GLY A 262 2.28 9.64 -26.78
N ASP A 263 1.21 8.88 -26.53
CA ASP A 263 0.10 8.64 -27.46
C ASP A 263 -1.19 9.04 -26.75
N PHE A 264 -1.61 10.29 -26.93
CA PHE A 264 -2.71 10.87 -26.15
C PHE A 264 -3.99 10.99 -26.98
N SER A 265 -5.12 10.56 -26.42
CA SER A 265 -6.44 10.82 -27.00
C SER A 265 -6.78 12.32 -27.01
N ASP A 266 -7.64 12.74 -27.95
CA ASP A 266 -8.09 14.14 -28.06
C ASP A 266 -8.81 14.67 -26.82
N ALA A 267 -9.40 13.77 -26.02
CA ALA A 267 -10.09 14.12 -24.77
C ALA A 267 -9.16 14.15 -23.55
N THR A 268 -7.85 13.94 -23.72
CA THR A 268 -6.89 13.93 -22.62
C THR A 268 -6.51 15.34 -22.18
N THR A 269 -6.60 15.59 -20.87
CA THR A 269 -6.03 16.81 -20.27
C THR A 269 -4.57 16.59 -19.88
N LEU A 270 -3.67 17.42 -20.39
CA LEU A 270 -2.23 17.34 -20.13
C LEU A 270 -1.74 18.52 -19.28
N GLN A 271 -1.06 18.19 -18.18
CA GLN A 271 -0.27 19.12 -17.38
C GLN A 271 1.17 18.58 -17.30
N ILE A 272 1.97 18.86 -18.32
CA ILE A 272 3.34 18.35 -18.45
C ILE A 272 4.36 19.48 -18.64
N PRO A 273 5.63 19.31 -18.23
CA PRO A 273 6.65 20.32 -18.42
C PRO A 273 6.92 20.58 -19.90
N THR A 274 7.08 21.85 -20.28
CA THR A 274 7.37 22.27 -21.66
C THR A 274 8.53 21.52 -22.32
N PRO A 275 9.65 21.19 -21.62
CA PRO A 275 10.72 20.39 -22.21
C PRO A 275 10.27 18.99 -22.66
N LEU A 276 9.38 18.32 -21.91
CA LEU A 276 8.84 17.01 -22.29
C LEU A 276 7.85 17.13 -23.44
N LEU A 277 7.00 18.14 -23.41
CA LEU A 277 6.06 18.43 -24.49
C LEU A 277 6.79 18.61 -25.84
N LYS A 278 7.94 19.31 -25.85
CA LYS A 278 8.77 19.49 -27.06
C LYS A 278 9.37 18.18 -27.60
N GLN A 279 9.53 17.15 -26.78
CA GLN A 279 10.04 15.84 -27.25
C GLN A 279 9.00 15.07 -28.05
N LEU A 280 7.70 15.33 -27.85
CA LEU A 280 6.61 14.66 -28.56
C LEU A 280 6.40 15.15 -30.00
N PHE A 281 6.90 16.34 -30.33
CA PHE A 281 6.72 16.99 -31.64
C PHE A 281 7.96 16.92 -32.54
N LYS A 282 8.97 16.12 -32.16
CA LYS A 282 10.16 15.87 -32.96
C LYS A 282 10.05 14.52 -33.65
#